data_AF-A0A2N2MGC0-F1
#
_entry.id   AF-A0A2N2MGC0-F1
#
_cell.length_a   1.000
_cell.length_b   1.000
_cell.length_c   1.000
_cell.angle_alpha   90.00
_cell.angle_beta   90.00
_cell.angle_gamma   90.00
#
_symmetry.space_group_name_H-M   'P 1'
#
loop_
_entity.id
_entity.type
_entity.pdbx_description
1 polymer ?
#
loop_
_entity_poly.entity_id
_entity_poly.type
_entity_poly.pdbx_seq_one_letter_code
_entity_poly.pdbx_strand_id
1 'polypeptide(L)'
;MHEPVSKEQHDKPMAKKKLKTYMVYSRFLTPSEGALLVFAHNVQEARTVGWRATSGADLTDDYLDFAASLLKGCDWLFAETSQEKLDQDFPHLVWDIKSCDECEKWGHSPIGDDGLCDECREERSRTRE
;
A
#
# COMPACT_ATOMS: atom_id res chain seq x y z
N MET A 1 50.07 14.84 -22.36
CA MET A 1 49.56 15.53 -21.16
C MET A 1 48.08 15.75 -21.38
N HIS A 2 47.24 14.89 -20.81
CA HIS A 2 45.79 14.98 -20.97
C HIS A 2 45.20 15.64 -19.72
N GLU A 3 44.60 16.82 -19.90
CA GLU A 3 43.80 17.48 -18.88
C GLU A 3 42.50 16.69 -18.62
N PRO A 4 42.07 16.50 -17.36
CA PRO A 4 40.79 15.88 -17.08
C PRO A 4 39.65 16.90 -17.27
N VAL A 5 38.71 16.58 -18.15
CA VAL A 5 37.44 17.31 -18.31
C VAL A 5 36.58 17.08 -17.07
N SER A 6 36.47 18.10 -16.22
CA SER A 6 35.51 18.16 -15.12
C SER A 6 34.08 18.09 -15.68
N LYS A 7 33.39 16.96 -15.47
CA LYS A 7 31.95 16.87 -15.67
C LYS A 7 31.26 17.17 -14.36
N GLU A 8 31.04 18.45 -14.08
CA GLU A 8 30.00 18.89 -13.15
C GLU A 8 28.64 18.55 -13.76
N GLN A 9 28.17 17.34 -13.46
CA GLN A 9 26.78 16.96 -13.73
C GLN A 9 25.91 17.72 -12.74
N HIS A 10 25.29 18.77 -13.26
CA HIS A 10 24.25 19.55 -12.60
C HIS A 10 23.19 18.62 -11.98
N ASP A 11 23.18 18.60 -10.66
CA ASP A 11 22.14 18.04 -9.82
C ASP A 11 20.85 18.84 -10.06
N LYS A 12 20.00 18.38 -10.98
CA LYS A 12 18.63 18.87 -11.05
C LYS A 12 17.90 18.27 -9.85
N PRO A 13 17.28 19.07 -8.96
CA PRO A 13 16.45 18.51 -7.92
C PRO A 13 15.27 17.80 -8.59
N MET A 14 15.39 16.48 -8.75
CA MET A 14 14.27 15.62 -9.03
C MET A 14 13.28 15.87 -7.89
N ALA A 15 12.11 16.42 -8.19
CA ALA A 15 11.07 16.61 -7.18
C ALA A 15 10.92 15.28 -6.42
N LYS A 16 11.25 15.27 -5.12
CA LYS A 16 11.06 14.09 -4.26
C LYS A 16 9.62 13.64 -4.42
N LYS A 17 9.38 12.57 -5.16
CA LYS A 17 8.04 12.05 -5.36
C LYS A 17 7.67 11.40 -4.05
N LYS A 18 6.79 12.00 -3.26
CA LYS A 18 6.35 11.36 -2.02
C LYS A 18 5.56 10.08 -2.33
N LEU A 19 5.79 9.03 -1.55
CA LEU A 19 4.97 7.83 -1.53
C LEU A 19 3.48 8.17 -1.33
N LYS A 20 2.62 7.34 -1.92
CA LYS A 20 1.17 7.35 -1.79
C LYS A 20 0.70 5.94 -1.48
N THR A 21 -0.47 5.82 -0.88
CA THR A 21 -1.10 4.56 -0.53
C THR A 21 -1.93 4.03 -1.70
N TYR A 22 -1.69 2.78 -2.06
CA TYR A 22 -2.44 2.06 -3.08
C TYR A 22 -2.96 0.74 -2.52
N MET A 23 -4.13 0.36 -2.97
CA MET A 23 -4.65 -0.99 -2.83
C MET A 23 -4.38 -1.75 -4.11
N VAL A 24 -3.61 -2.83 -4.03
CA VAL A 24 -3.31 -3.73 -5.15
C VAL A 24 -4.09 -5.02 -4.95
N TYR A 25 -4.81 -5.46 -5.98
CA TYR A 25 -5.72 -6.60 -5.87
C TYR A 25 -5.83 -7.33 -7.21
N SER A 26 -6.23 -8.59 -7.16
CA SER A 26 -6.62 -9.34 -8.34
C SER A 26 -7.94 -8.80 -8.87
N ARG A 27 -8.01 -8.46 -10.17
CA ARG A 27 -9.30 -8.06 -10.76
C ARG A 27 -10.36 -9.14 -10.69
N PHE A 28 -9.94 -10.40 -10.64
CA PHE A 28 -10.85 -11.54 -10.52
C PHE A 28 -11.50 -11.63 -9.13
N LEU A 29 -10.72 -11.40 -8.07
CA LEU A 29 -11.18 -11.48 -6.68
C LEU A 29 -11.78 -10.17 -6.15
N THR A 30 -11.61 -9.07 -6.89
CA THR A 30 -12.08 -7.72 -6.53
C THR A 30 -11.36 -7.13 -5.30
N PRO A 31 -11.50 -5.83 -4.98
CA PRO A 31 -10.76 -5.19 -3.89
C PRO A 31 -11.06 -5.72 -2.47
N SER A 32 -12.12 -6.51 -2.29
CA SER A 32 -12.45 -7.08 -0.97
C SER A 32 -11.64 -8.33 -0.65
N GLU A 33 -11.13 -9.04 -1.65
CA GLU A 33 -10.40 -10.30 -1.47
C GLU A 33 -9.00 -10.22 -2.07
N GLY A 34 -7.97 -10.57 -1.29
CA GLY A 34 -6.58 -10.53 -1.75
C GLY A 34 -6.03 -9.12 -1.97
N ALA A 35 -6.58 -8.11 -1.27
CA ALA A 35 -6.11 -6.74 -1.33
C ALA A 35 -4.86 -6.50 -0.48
N LEU A 36 -3.85 -5.91 -1.12
CA LEU A 36 -2.54 -5.60 -0.56
C LEU A 36 -2.38 -4.09 -0.41
N LEU A 37 -1.90 -3.64 0.76
CA LEU A 37 -1.49 -2.26 0.94
C LEU A 37 -0.08 -2.06 0.37
N VAL A 38 0.04 -1.13 -0.57
CA VAL A 38 1.31 -0.79 -1.21
C VAL A 38 1.56 0.71 -1.14
N PHE A 39 2.76 1.07 -0.70
CA PHE A 39 3.28 2.43 -0.78
C PHE A 39 4.12 2.56 -2.05
N ALA A 40 3.75 3.51 -2.91
CA ALA A 40 4.46 3.76 -4.17
C ALA A 40 4.31 5.22 -4.62
N HIS A 41 5.16 5.67 -5.53
CA HIS A 41 5.09 7.03 -6.09
C HIS A 41 3.97 7.17 -7.12
N ASN A 42 3.63 6.07 -7.78
CA ASN A 42 2.63 6.02 -8.86
C ASN A 42 1.97 4.63 -8.97
N VAL A 43 0.86 4.57 -9.72
CA VAL A 43 0.05 3.35 -9.88
C VAL A 43 0.79 2.19 -10.58
N GLN A 44 1.71 2.49 -11.51
CA GLN A 44 2.46 1.45 -12.23
C GLN A 44 3.46 0.77 -11.29
N GLU A 45 4.12 1.58 -10.45
CA GLU A 45 5.03 1.09 -9.42
C GLU A 45 4.28 0.28 -8.35
N ALA A 46 3.10 0.73 -7.91
CA ALA A 46 2.28 -0.02 -6.97
C ALA A 46 1.97 -1.44 -7.49
N ARG A 47 1.51 -1.56 -8.75
CA ARG A 47 1.26 -2.86 -9.40
C ARG A 47 2.51 -3.71 -9.46
N THR A 48 3.66 -3.10 -9.78
CA THR A 48 4.94 -3.81 -9.86
C THR A 48 5.37 -4.36 -8.51
N VAL A 49 5.27 -3.55 -7.45
CA VAL A 49 5.62 -3.94 -6.07
C VAL A 49 4.70 -5.07 -5.60
N GLY A 50 3.38 -4.92 -5.77
CA GLY A 50 2.41 -5.95 -5.40
C GLY A 50 2.65 -7.27 -6.14
N TRP A 51 2.79 -7.23 -7.48
CA TRP A 51 3.05 -8.43 -8.29
C TRP A 51 4.34 -9.14 -7.90
N ARG A 52 5.44 -8.40 -7.68
CA ARG A 52 6.72 -9.00 -7.27
C ARG A 52 6.64 -9.68 -5.91
N ALA A 53 5.90 -9.07 -4.98
CA ALA A 53 5.71 -9.61 -3.65
C ALA A 53 4.89 -10.92 -3.67
N THR A 54 3.89 -11.03 -4.54
CA THR A 54 3.03 -12.23 -4.63
C THR A 54 3.61 -13.33 -5.53
N SER A 55 4.38 -12.98 -6.56
CA SER A 55 4.94 -13.96 -7.52
C SER A 55 5.99 -14.90 -6.93
N GLY A 56 6.59 -14.52 -5.79
CA GLY A 56 7.52 -15.38 -5.06
C GLY A 56 6.88 -16.17 -3.91
N ALA A 57 5.59 -15.98 -3.63
CA ALA A 57 4.91 -16.47 -2.43
C ALA A 57 4.01 -17.70 -2.68
N ASP A 58 4.29 -18.53 -3.69
CA ASP A 58 3.44 -19.66 -4.10
C ASP A 58 1.95 -19.28 -4.37
N LEU A 59 1.68 -18.00 -4.62
CA LEU A 59 0.39 -17.53 -5.15
C LEU A 59 0.38 -17.78 -6.66
N THR A 60 0.51 -19.06 -7.04
CA THR A 60 0.49 -19.61 -8.39
C THR A 60 -0.95 -19.86 -8.85
N ASP A 61 -1.86 -18.94 -8.59
CA ASP A 61 -3.05 -18.87 -9.44
C ASP A 61 -2.75 -17.88 -10.56
N ASP A 62 -3.54 -17.90 -11.63
CA ASP A 62 -3.34 -17.15 -12.88
C ASP A 62 -3.46 -15.60 -12.73
N TYR A 63 -2.86 -15.01 -11.70
CA TYR A 63 -2.87 -13.61 -11.26
C TYR A 63 -2.03 -12.67 -12.13
N LEU A 64 -2.16 -12.75 -13.45
CA LEU A 64 -1.51 -11.79 -14.36
C LEU A 64 -2.25 -10.43 -14.42
N ASP A 65 -3.51 -10.35 -13.97
CA ASP A 65 -4.31 -9.11 -14.01
C ASP A 65 -4.46 -8.43 -12.64
N PHE A 66 -3.34 -7.92 -12.12
CA PHE A 66 -3.35 -7.02 -10.97
C PHE A 66 -3.86 -5.62 -11.36
N ALA A 67 -4.84 -5.14 -10.59
CA ALA A 67 -5.23 -3.74 -10.56
C ALA A 67 -4.61 -3.03 -9.35
N ALA A 68 -4.49 -1.70 -9.45
CA ALA A 68 -4.11 -0.86 -8.33
C ALA A 68 -4.99 0.39 -8.30
N SER A 69 -5.49 0.71 -7.10
CA SER A 69 -6.35 1.87 -6.85
C SER A 69 -5.68 2.78 -5.83
N LEU A 70 -5.64 4.08 -6.12
CA LEU A 70 -5.13 5.09 -5.19
C LEU A 70 -6.11 5.28 -4.04
N LEU A 71 -5.63 5.16 -2.80
CA LEU A 71 -6.42 5.37 -1.59
C LEU A 71 -6.36 6.84 -1.19
N LYS A 72 -7.43 7.59 -1.50
CA LYS A 72 -7.51 9.03 -1.17
C LYS A 72 -8.09 9.21 0.23
N GLY A 73 -7.51 10.10 1.03
CA GLY A 73 -7.98 10.39 2.38
C GLY A 73 -7.64 9.31 3.41
N CYS A 74 -6.81 8.34 3.05
CA CYS A 74 -6.37 7.25 3.92
C CYS A 74 -4.94 7.49 4.45
N ASP A 75 -4.62 8.73 4.84
CA ASP A 75 -3.28 9.10 5.33
C ASP A 75 -2.92 8.38 6.64
N TRP A 76 -3.93 7.92 7.38
CA TRP A 76 -3.75 7.09 8.57
C TRP A 76 -3.03 5.77 8.28
N LEU A 77 -3.08 5.24 7.04
CA LEU A 77 -2.38 4.02 6.65
C LEU A 77 -0.85 4.17 6.73
N PHE A 78 -0.31 5.38 6.71
CA PHE A 78 1.14 5.59 6.91
C PHE A 78 1.62 5.17 8.30
N ALA A 79 0.73 5.03 9.28
CA ALA A 79 1.05 4.45 10.58
C ALA A 79 1.17 2.91 10.53
N GLU A 80 0.57 2.26 9.54
CA GLU A 80 0.55 0.80 9.37
C GLU A 80 1.82 0.25 8.70
N THR A 81 2.86 1.07 8.56
CA THR A 81 4.13 0.64 7.94
C THR A 81 5.35 1.15 8.68
N SER A 82 6.51 0.59 8.31
CA SER A 82 7.82 0.97 8.81
C SER A 82 8.14 2.42 8.46
N GLN A 83 8.32 3.25 9.50
CA GLN A 83 8.72 4.65 9.35
C GLN A 83 10.07 4.79 8.66
N GLU A 84 11.00 3.84 8.88
CA GLU A 84 12.29 3.82 8.18
C GLU A 84 12.12 3.75 6.65
N LYS A 85 11.20 2.91 6.15
CA LYS A 85 10.93 2.80 4.71
C LYS A 85 10.28 4.06 4.15
N LEU A 86 9.45 4.74 4.95
CA LEU A 86 8.83 6.01 4.58
C LEU A 86 9.85 7.14 4.51
N ASP A 87 10.75 7.23 5.50
CA ASP A 87 11.82 8.23 5.54
C ASP A 87 12.80 8.07 4.37
N GLN A 88 13.05 6.82 3.96
CA GLN A 88 13.84 6.49 2.77
C GLN A 88 13.08 6.68 1.46
N ASP A 89 11.79 7.05 1.50
CA ASP A 89 10.91 7.20 0.32
C ASP A 89 10.91 5.93 -0.57
N PHE A 90 11.02 4.75 0.07
CA PHE A 90 11.20 3.46 -0.58
C PHE A 90 9.83 2.81 -0.87
N PRO A 91 9.50 2.45 -2.12
CA PRO A 91 8.26 1.74 -2.44
C PRO A 91 8.23 0.32 -1.84
N HIS A 92 7.15 -0.02 -1.14
CA HIS A 92 7.04 -1.31 -0.45
C HIS A 92 5.58 -1.75 -0.23
N LEU A 93 5.43 -3.04 0.03
CA LEU A 93 4.17 -3.66 0.44
C LEU A 93 4.16 -3.86 1.96
N VAL A 94 2.96 -3.78 2.54
CA VAL A 94 2.67 -4.18 3.93
C VAL A 94 1.97 -5.54 3.89
N TRP A 95 2.62 -6.55 4.49
CA TRP A 95 2.10 -7.93 4.53
C TRP A 95 1.12 -8.15 5.68
N ASP A 96 1.42 -7.58 6.84
CA ASP A 96 0.68 -7.78 8.08
C ASP A 96 -0.03 -6.48 8.44
N ILE A 97 -1.06 -6.15 7.66
CA ILE A 97 -1.88 -4.98 7.90
C ILE A 97 -2.95 -5.29 8.93
N LYS A 98 -3.19 -4.36 9.86
CA LYS A 98 -4.27 -4.49 10.81
C LYS A 98 -5.63 -4.51 10.07
N SER A 99 -6.37 -5.60 10.25
CA SER A 99 -7.73 -5.78 9.74
C SER A 99 -8.75 -5.73 10.87
N CYS A 100 -10.03 -5.56 10.52
CA CYS A 100 -11.14 -5.64 11.46
C CYS A 100 -11.38 -7.08 11.90
N ASP A 101 -11.54 -7.32 13.19
CA ASP A 101 -11.76 -8.66 13.77
C ASP A 101 -13.11 -9.28 13.36
N GLU A 102 -14.10 -8.48 12.93
CA GLU A 102 -15.43 -8.98 12.57
C GLU A 102 -15.60 -9.19 11.06
N CYS A 103 -15.14 -8.25 10.23
CA CYS A 103 -15.32 -8.33 8.78
C CYS A 103 -14.05 -8.72 8.01
N GLU A 104 -12.93 -8.89 8.73
CA GLU A 104 -11.60 -9.29 8.21
C GLU A 104 -11.01 -8.32 7.16
N LYS A 105 -11.66 -7.17 6.94
CA LYS A 105 -11.25 -6.14 5.96
C LYS A 105 -10.42 -5.03 6.60
N TRP A 106 -9.62 -4.37 5.77
CA TRP A 106 -8.90 -3.14 6.09
C TRP A 106 -9.28 -2.04 5.08
N GLY A 107 -8.94 -0.79 5.39
CA GLY A 107 -9.01 0.33 4.43
C GLY A 107 -10.34 1.09 4.36
N HIS A 108 -11.40 0.64 5.04
CA HIS A 108 -12.65 1.40 5.19
C HIS A 108 -12.52 2.53 6.22
N SER A 109 -11.91 2.23 7.36
CA SER A 109 -11.59 3.17 8.44
C SER A 109 -10.34 2.66 9.19
N PRO A 110 -9.69 3.50 10.02
CA PRO A 110 -8.75 3.01 11.01
C PRO A 110 -9.38 1.91 11.87
N ILE A 111 -8.61 0.88 12.21
CA ILE A 111 -9.06 -0.17 13.13
C ILE A 111 -8.76 0.29 14.55
N GLY A 112 -9.80 0.41 15.38
CA GLY A 112 -9.68 0.84 16.76
C GLY A 112 -8.90 -0.14 17.63
N ASP A 113 -8.62 0.27 18.87
CA ASP A 113 -7.99 -0.59 19.88
C ASP A 113 -8.89 -1.77 20.29
N ASP A 114 -10.19 -1.66 20.02
CA ASP A 114 -11.19 -2.71 20.18
C ASP A 114 -11.17 -3.75 19.04
N GLY A 115 -10.27 -3.62 18.07
CA GLY A 115 -10.14 -4.52 16.92
C GLY A 115 -11.18 -4.28 15.82
N LEU A 116 -12.00 -3.23 15.93
CA LEU A 116 -13.12 -3.00 15.00
C LEU A 116 -12.90 -1.81 14.08
N CYS A 117 -13.41 -1.94 12.85
CA CYS A 117 -13.66 -0.78 11.99
C CYS A 117 -14.92 -0.03 12.43
N ASP A 118 -15.09 1.20 11.96
CA ASP A 118 -16.20 2.07 12.36
C ASP A 118 -17.55 1.48 11.97
N GLU A 119 -17.66 0.87 10.78
CA GLU A 119 -18.90 0.24 10.30
C GLU A 119 -19.33 -0.92 11.21
N CYS A 120 -18.44 -1.87 11.51
CA CYS A 120 -18.76 -2.96 12.42
C CYS A 120 -19.05 -2.46 13.84
N ARG A 121 -18.38 -1.39 14.31
CA ARG A 121 -18.66 -0.78 15.62
C ARG A 121 -20.06 -0.16 15.68
N GLU A 122 -20.48 0.51 14.61
CA GLU A 122 -21.82 1.08 14.47
C GLU A 122 -22.89 -0.02 14.43
N GLU A 123 -22.70 -1.07 13.62
CA GLU A 123 -23.63 -2.21 13.54
C GLU A 123 -23.81 -2.92 14.89
N ARG A 124 -22.71 -3.10 15.63
CA ARG A 124 -22.72 -3.72 16.95
C ARG A 124 -23.48 -2.88 17.98
N SER A 125 -23.39 -1.55 17.87
CA SER A 125 -24.15 -0.63 18.73
C SER A 125 -25.66 -0.72 18.46
N ARG A 126 -26.06 -0.79 17.18
CA ARG A 126 -27.48 -0.87 16.77
C ARG A 126 -28.15 -2.19 17.13
N THR A 127 -27.38 -3.26 17.26
CA THR A 127 -27.91 -4.60 17.60
C THR A 127 -28.09 -4.80 19.12
N ARG A 128 -27.55 -3.88 19.95
CA ARG A 128 -27.62 -3.94 21.41
C ARG A 128 -28.70 -3.04 22.02
N GLU A 129 -29.47 -2.33 21.19
CA GLU A 129 -30.67 -1.57 21.54
C GLU A 129 -31.94 -2.41 21.31
#